data_AF-A0A3D1HUG3-F1
#
_entry.id   AF-A0A3D1HUG3-F1
#
_cell.length_a   1.000
_cell.length_b   1.000
_cell.length_c   1.000
_cell.angle_alpha   90.00
_cell.angle_beta   90.00
_cell.angle_gamma   90.00
#
_symmetry.space_group_name_H-M   'P 1'
#
loop_
_entity.id
_entity.type
_entity.pdbx_description
1 polymer ?
#
loop_
_entity_poly.entity_id
_entity_poly.type
_entity_poly.pdbx_seq_one_letter_code
_entity_poly.pdbx_strand_id
1 'polypeptide(L)' 'DAGVRGVEFIAVNTDKAALIQSKANQKIQIGDKTTSGMGAGGNPDNGRAAAEESRDEIAAAIRSADMIFITAGMGGGT' A
#
# COMPACT_ATOMS: atom_id res chain seq x y z
N ASP A 1 -3.83 -8.83 -18.50
CA ASP A 1 -4.22 -7.49 -18.02
C ASP A 1 -5.69 -7.45 -17.66
N ALA A 2 -6.06 -6.77 -16.56
CA ALA A 2 -7.41 -6.76 -15.99
C ALA A 2 -8.46 -6.03 -16.85
N GLY A 3 -8.16 -5.70 -18.11
CA GLY A 3 -9.07 -5.02 -19.04
C GLY A 3 -9.37 -3.55 -18.73
N VAL A 4 -8.95 -3.05 -17.56
CA VAL A 4 -9.14 -1.66 -17.15
C VAL A 4 -8.07 -0.79 -17.81
N ARG A 5 -8.51 0.23 -18.54
CA ARG A 5 -7.65 1.20 -19.25
C ARG A 5 -7.87 2.59 -18.68
N GLY A 6 -6.82 3.42 -18.71
CA GLY A 6 -6.89 4.82 -18.25
C GLY A 6 -6.85 4.99 -16.74
N VAL A 7 -6.41 3.98 -15.98
CA VAL A 7 -6.20 4.07 -14.54
C VAL A 7 -4.76 3.73 -14.20
N GLU A 8 -4.26 4.34 -13.13
CA GLU A 8 -2.98 4.00 -12.53
C GLU A 8 -3.19 3.03 -11.37
N PHE A 9 -2.38 1.97 -11.32
CA PHE A 9 -2.40 1.00 -10.23
C PHE A 9 -1.22 1.25 -9.30
N ILE A 10 -1.55 1.47 -8.02
CA ILE A 10 -0.59 1.63 -6.92
C ILE A 10 -0.83 0.47 -5.94
N ALA A 11 0.20 -0.32 -5.67
CA ALA A 11 0.16 -1.31 -4.60
C ALA A 11 0.83 -0.74 -3.34
N VAL A 12 0.14 -0.83 -2.21
CA VAL A 12 0.63 -0.37 -0.91
C VAL A 12 0.63 -1.58 0.03
N ASN A 13 1.76 -1.89 0.66
CA ASN A 13 1.83 -3.01 1.61
C ASN A 13 2.97 -2.82 2.62
N THR A 14 2.82 -3.40 3.82
CA THR A 14 3.91 -3.54 4.80
C THR A 14 4.81 -4.74 4.49
N ASP A 15 4.30 -5.75 3.78
CA ASP A 15 5.06 -6.94 3.37
C ASP A 15 5.80 -6.68 2.05
N LYS A 16 7.13 -6.66 2.14
CA LYS A 16 8.02 -6.42 1.00
C LYS A 16 7.99 -7.55 -0.03
N ALA A 17 7.91 -8.80 0.41
CA ALA A 17 7.89 -9.95 -0.48
C ALA A 17 6.60 -9.97 -1.32
N ALA A 18 5.46 -9.66 -0.69
CA ALA A 18 4.19 -9.51 -1.39
C ALA A 18 4.22 -8.36 -2.40
N LEU A 19 4.81 -7.21 -2.02
CA LEU A 19 4.91 -6.03 -2.89
C LEU A 19 5.72 -6.31 -4.16
N ILE A 20 6.82 -7.07 -4.05
CA ILE A 20 7.65 -7.48 -5.19
C ILE A 20 6.81 -8.24 -6.24
N GLN A 21 5.90 -9.11 -5.80
CA GLN A 21 5.05 -9.92 -6.68
C GLN A 21 3.91 -9.11 -7.34
N SER A 22 3.62 -7.91 -6.85
CA SER A 22 2.58 -7.05 -7.43
C SER A 22 2.89 -6.67 -8.88
N LYS A 23 1.84 -6.63 -9.71
CA LYS A 23 1.89 -6.15 -11.11
C LYS A 23 1.56 -4.67 -11.25
N ALA A 24 1.31 -3.98 -10.13
CA ALA A 24 1.06 -2.54 -10.12
C ALA A 24 2.30 -1.78 -10.63
N ASN A 25 2.06 -0.68 -11.35
CA ASN A 25 3.11 0.16 -11.92
C ASN A 25 3.89 0.88 -10.82
N GLN A 26 3.18 1.29 -9.77
CA GLN A 26 3.77 1.89 -8.59
C GLN A 26 3.59 0.97 -7.38
N LYS A 27 4.63 0.90 -6.55
CA LYS A 27 4.71 0.04 -5.38
C LYS A 27 5.23 0.88 -4.22
N ILE A 28 4.49 0.92 -3.12
CA ILE A 28 4.83 1.68 -1.92
C ILE A 28 4.92 0.69 -0.77
N GLN A 29 6.12 0.55 -0.21
CA GLN A 29 6.31 -0.19 1.02
C GLN A 29 6.05 0.77 2.18
N ILE A 30 5.08 0.45 3.05
CA ILE A 30 4.76 1.28 4.21
C ILE A 30 5.27 0.67 5.51
N GLY A 31 5.59 1.50 6.49
CA GLY A 31 6.02 1.05 7.82
C GLY A 31 7.29 0.22 7.82
N ASP A 32 8.33 0.66 7.11
CA ASP A 32 9.64 -0.01 7.11
C ASP A 32 10.23 -0.03 8.53
N LYS A 33 10.08 1.05 9.31
CA LYS A 33 10.52 1.07 10.72
C LYS A 33 9.58 0.28 11.62
N THR A 34 8.27 0.35 11.37
CA THR A 34 7.25 -0.34 12.17
C THR A 34 7.29 -1.86 12.01
N THR A 35 7.52 -2.36 10.79
CA THR A 35 7.35 -3.78 10.44
C THR A 35 8.61 -4.46 9.91
N SER A 36 9.66 -3.70 9.60
CA SER A 36 10.88 -4.21 8.95
C SER A 36 10.61 -4.98 7.66
N GLY A 37 9.53 -4.64 6.96
CA GLY A 37 9.14 -5.30 5.70
C GLY A 37 8.52 -6.70 5.86
N MET A 38 8.24 -7.15 7.10
CA MET A 38 7.69 -8.48 7.39
C MET A 38 6.15 -8.53 7.42
N GLY A 39 5.48 -7.38 7.27
CA GLY A 39 4.03 -7.28 7.34
C GLY A 39 3.49 -6.86 8.72
N ALA A 40 2.22 -6.46 8.76
CA ALA A 40 1.55 -6.02 9.99
C ALA A 40 1.18 -7.16 10.97
N GLY A 41 1.36 -8.42 10.57
CA GLY A 41 1.10 -9.59 11.43
C GLY A 41 -0.37 -9.80 11.81
N GLY A 42 -1.30 -9.32 10.99
CA GLY A 42 -2.74 -9.36 11.29
C GLY A 42 -3.20 -8.35 12.34
N ASN A 43 -2.32 -7.44 12.78
CA ASN A 43 -2.67 -6.37 13.71
C ASN A 43 -3.01 -5.05 12.97
N PRO A 44 -4.26 -4.56 13.01
CA PRO A 44 -4.66 -3.31 12.36
C PRO A 44 -3.94 -2.07 12.89
N ASP A 45 -3.55 -2.06 14.17
CA ASP A 45 -2.85 -0.91 14.76
C ASP A 45 -1.44 -0.77 14.18
N ASN A 46 -0.78 -1.89 13.85
CA ASN A 46 0.50 -1.88 13.15
C ASN A 46 0.35 -1.35 11.72
N GLY A 47 -0.70 -1.75 11.00
CA GLY A 47 -0.98 -1.23 9.66
C GLY A 47 -1.28 0.27 9.66
N ARG A 48 -2.05 0.74 10.65
CA ARG A 48 -2.28 2.17 10.86
C ARG A 48 -0.99 2.94 11.12
N ALA A 49 -0.16 2.46 12.05
CA ALA A 49 1.12 3.11 12.36
C ALA A 49 2.05 3.14 11.13
N ALA A 50 2.08 2.06 10.35
CA ALA A 50 2.83 1.97 9.10
C ALA A 50 2.36 2.99 8.05
N ALA A 51 1.04 3.16 7.91
CA ALA A 51 0.47 4.12 6.96
C ALA A 51 0.76 5.58 7.37
N GLU A 52 0.66 5.90 8.66
CA GLU A 52 1.01 7.23 9.19
C GLU A 52 2.51 7.53 9.05
N GLU A 53 3.37 6.54 9.32
CA GLU A 53 4.83 6.64 9.11
C GLU A 53 5.17 7.02 7.66
N SER A 54 4.42 6.47 6.70
CA SER A 54 4.64 6.65 5.25
C SER A 54 3.67 7.65 4.61
N ARG A 55 3.02 8.51 5.40
CA ARG A 55 1.98 9.44 4.94
C ARG A 55 2.44 10.32 3.77
N ASP A 56 3.65 10.85 3.82
CA ASP A 56 4.16 11.76 2.80
C ASP A 56 4.42 11.04 1.46
N GLU A 57 4.84 9.78 1.52
CA GLU A 57 5.04 8.94 0.33
C GLU A 57 3.71 8.58 -0.34
N ILE A 58 2.71 8.20 0.46
CA ILE A 58 1.34 7.96 -0.02
C ILE A 58 0.77 9.24 -0.64
N ALA A 59 0.90 10.38 0.03
CA ALA A 59 0.40 11.67 -0.46
C ALA A 59 1.09 12.12 -1.76
N ALA A 60 2.38 11.86 -1.91
CA ALA A 60 3.11 12.13 -3.15
C ALA A 60 2.60 11.28 -4.31
N ALA A 61 2.33 9.99 -4.05
CA ALA A 61 1.85 9.05 -5.05
C ALA A 61 0.46 9.37 -5.62
N ILE A 62 -0.42 9.95 -4.80
CA ILE A 62 -1.81 10.23 -5.20
C ILE A 62 -2.04 11.70 -5.61
N ARG A 63 -1.01 12.55 -5.61
CA ARG A 63 -1.15 14.01 -5.73
C ARG A 63 -1.83 14.46 -7.01
N SER A 64 -1.63 13.75 -8.11
CA SER A 64 -2.20 14.09 -9.43
C SER A 64 -3.54 13.42 -9.70
N ALA A 65 -4.09 12.64 -8.77
CA ALA A 65 -5.33 11.91 -8.98
C ALA A 65 -6.55 12.80 -8.70
N ASP A 66 -7.44 12.92 -9.68
CA ASP A 66 -8.75 13.56 -9.50
C ASP A 66 -9.74 12.67 -8.71
N MET A 67 -9.56 11.35 -8.80
CA MET A 67 -10.39 10.35 -8.15
C MET A 67 -9.54 9.15 -7.71
N ILE A 68 -9.77 8.68 -6.49
CA ILE A 68 -9.00 7.60 -5.89
C ILE A 68 -9.96 6.49 -5.46
N PHE A 69 -9.64 5.25 -5.85
CA PHE A 69 -10.32 4.05 -5.38
C PHE A 69 -9.40 3.28 -4.45
N ILE A 70 -9.85 3.07 -3.21
CA ILE A 70 -9.14 2.25 -2.23
C ILE A 70 -9.81 0.89 -2.18
N THR A 71 -9.06 -0.17 -2.49
CA THR A 71 -9.50 -1.55 -2.38
C THR A 71 -8.63 -2.28 -1.37
N ALA A 72 -9.26 -2.91 -0.39
CA ALA A 72 -8.57 -3.68 0.63
C ALA A 72 -9.43 -4.88 1.06
N GLY A 73 -8.77 -5.98 1.43
CA GLY A 73 -9.42 -7.10 2.10
C GLY A 73 -9.49 -6.82 3.60
N MET A 74 -10.69 -6.62 4.13
CA MET A 74 -10.87 -6.40 5.57
C MET A 74 -10.58 -7.66 6.40
N GLY A 75 -10.16 -7.47 7.66
CA GLY A 75 -9.86 -8.55 8.61
C GLY A 75 -8.38 -8.87 8.76
N GLY A 76 -7.52 -8.29 7.92
CA GLY A 76 -6.06 -8.33 8.06
C GLY A 76 -5.50 -7.21 8.96
N GLY A 77 -4.20 -6.94 8.81
CA GLY A 77 -3.50 -5.90 9.57
C GLY A 77 -3.09 -4.68 8.74
N THR A 78 -2.48 -4.90 7.57
CA THR A 78 -2.11 -3.84 6.63
C THR A 78 -3.34 -3.16 6.06
#